data_AF-A0A9D7IF38-F1
#
_entry.id   AF-A0A9D7IF38-F1
#
_cell.length_a   1.000
_cell.length_b   1.000
_cell.length_c   1.000
_cell.angle_alpha   90.00
_cell.angle_beta   90.00
_cell.angle_gamma   90.00
#
_symmetry.space_group_name_H-M   'P 1'
#
loop_
_entity.id
_entity.type
_entity.pdbx_description
1 polymer ?
#
loop_
_entity_poly.entity_id
_entity_poly.type
_entity_poly.pdbx_seq_one_letter_code
_entity_poly.pdbx_strand_id
1 'polypeptide(L)' 'MTASSSSEYALGIDLGGTGIKAGVVSAHGTLLREWKVPTELKGGDMWSPG' A
#
# COMPACT_ATOMS: atom_id res chain seq x y z
N MET A 1 12.82 13.73 -32.36
CA MET A 1 11.65 13.34 -31.56
C MET A 1 12.13 13.12 -30.14
N THR A 2 11.88 14.06 -29.24
CA THR A 2 12.21 13.88 -27.82
C THR A 2 11.02 13.20 -27.16
N ALA A 3 11.15 11.90 -26.87
CA ALA A 3 10.16 11.23 -26.04
C ALA A 3 10.14 11.94 -24.67
N SER A 4 9.01 12.55 -24.32
CA SER A 4 8.77 12.95 -22.94
C SER A 4 8.78 11.66 -22.12
N SER A 5 9.84 11.41 -21.34
CA SER A 5 9.91 10.24 -20.48
C SER A 5 9.02 10.49 -19.26
N SER A 6 7.70 10.46 -19.48
CA SER A 6 6.74 10.43 -18.40
C SER A 6 7.05 9.20 -17.57
N SER A 7 7.56 9.42 -16.35
CA SER A 7 7.82 8.31 -15.45
C SER A 7 6.49 7.88 -14.87
N GLU A 8 6.06 6.69 -15.26
CA GLU A 8 4.81 6.09 -14.81
C GLU A 8 5.05 5.33 -13.50
N TYR A 9 4.14 5.53 -12.55
CA TYR A 9 4.19 4.94 -11.22
C TYR A 9 2.81 4.42 -10.82
N ALA A 10 2.80 3.34 -10.05
CA ALA A 10 1.61 2.81 -9.40
C ALA A 10 1.70 2.99 -7.88
N LEU A 11 0.55 3.28 -7.26
CA LEU A 11 0.38 3.24 -5.82
C LEU A 11 -0.32 1.92 -5.45
N GLY A 12 0.31 1.14 -4.56
CA GLY A 12 -0.29 -0.06 -3.97
C GLY A 12 -0.64 0.19 -2.50
N ILE A 13 -1.84 -0.21 -2.08
CA ILE A 13 -2.29 -0.17 -0.69
C ILE A 13 -2.77 -1.57 -0.30
N ASP A 14 -2.22 -2.11 0.78
CA ASP A 14 -2.60 -3.38 1.41
C ASP A 14 -3.17 -3.09 2.81
N LEU A 15 -4.45 -3.36 2.99
CA LEU A 15 -5.18 -3.14 4.25
C LEU A 15 -5.34 -4.49 4.96
N GLY A 16 -4.56 -4.73 6.01
CA GLY A 16 -4.71 -5.87 6.90
C GLY A 16 -5.44 -5.50 8.20
N GLY A 17 -5.73 -6.50 9.03
CA GLY A 17 -6.39 -6.29 10.33
C GLY A 17 -5.52 -5.59 11.39
N THR A 18 -4.20 -5.62 11.23
CA THR A 18 -3.23 -5.10 12.21
C THR A 18 -2.27 -4.05 11.64
N GLY A 19 -2.38 -3.75 10.35
CA GLY A 19 -1.52 -2.77 9.71
C GLY A 19 -1.93 -2.44 8.29
N ILE A 20 -1.54 -1.25 7.87
CA ILE A 20 -1.62 -0.75 6.51
C ILE A 20 -0.21 -0.78 5.92
N LYS A 21 -0.09 -1.33 4.71
CA LYS A 21 1.11 -1.15 3.90
C LYS A 21 0.78 -0.29 2.69
N ALA A 22 1.68 0.61 2.34
CA ALA A 22 1.59 1.40 1.13
C ALA A 22 2.93 1.40 0.39
N GLY A 23 2.90 1.41 -0.93
CA GLY A 23 4.12 1.43 -1.73
C GLY A 23 3.98 2.15 -3.07
N VAL A 24 5.10 2.68 -3.55
CA VAL A 24 5.23 3.25 -4.91
C VAL A 24 6.03 2.26 -5.75
N VAL A 25 5.47 1.85 -6.89
CA VAL A 25 6.09 0.92 -7.82
C VAL A 25 6.31 1.61 -9.17
N SER A 26 7.48 1.44 -9.77
CA SER A 26 7.75 1.93 -11.13
C SER A 26 6.99 1.10 -12.18
N ALA A 27 6.82 1.64 -13.39
CA ALA A 27 6.28 0.90 -14.53
C ALA A 27 7.07 -0.38 -14.89
N HIS A 28 8.30 -0.52 -14.40
CA HIS A 28 9.12 -1.73 -14.57
C HIS A 28 8.95 -2.74 -13.42
N GLY A 29 8.01 -2.51 -12.52
CA GLY A 29 7.74 -3.39 -11.38
C GLY A 29 8.73 -3.23 -10.21
N THR A 30 9.56 -2.19 -10.21
CA THR A 30 10.50 -1.94 -9.10
C THR A 30 9.79 -1.22 -7.95
N LEU A 31 9.82 -1.78 -6.75
CA LEU A 31 9.36 -1.11 -5.54
C LEU A 31 10.35 0.01 -5.16
N LEU A 32 9.90 1.26 -5.22
CA LEU A 32 10.74 2.43 -4.99
C LEU A 32 10.70 2.87 -3.53
N ARG A 33 9.54 2.72 -2.89
CA ARG A 33 9.32 3.08 -1.48
C ARG A 33 8.19 2.27 -0.91
N GLU A 34 8.31 1.93 0.38
CA GLU A 34 7.30 1.25 1.17
C GLU A 34 7.13 1.97 2.51
N TRP A 35 5.88 2.03 2.99
CA TRP A 35 5.54 2.40 4.35
C TRP A 35 4.72 1.29 4.98
N LYS A 36 4.97 1.04 6.27
CA LYS A 36 4.17 0.14 7.11
C LYS A 36 3.72 0.92 8.32
N VAL A 37 2.41 1.04 8.48
CA VAL A 37 1.79 1.75 9.59
C VAL A 37 0.94 0.75 10.37
N PRO A 38 1.22 0.51 11.66
CA PRO A 38 0.35 -0.33 12.47
C PRO A 38 -1.02 0.36 12.57
N THR A 39 -2.10 -0.41 12.41
CA THR A 39 -3.44 0.10 12.70
C THR A 39 -3.73 -0.08 14.17
N GLU A 40 -4.38 0.91 14.78
CA GLU A 40 -4.87 0.75 16.14
C GLU A 40 -5.93 -0.34 16.16
N LEU A 41 -5.68 -1.41 16.92
CA LEU A 41 -6.74 -2.28 17.39
C LEU A 41 -7.51 -1.48 18.44
N LYS A 42 -8.45 -0.64 18.02
CA LYS A 42 -9.52 -0.25 18.95
C LYS A 42 -10.24 -1.55 19.26
N GLY A 43 -10.05 -2.06 20.49
CA GLY A 43 -10.78 -3.23 20.99
C GLY A 43 -12.27 -2.99 20.79
N GLY A 44 -12.81 -3.59 19.73
CA GLY A 44 -14.10 -3.25 19.16
C GLY A 44 -14.47 -4.37 18.22
N ASP A 45 -15.07 -5.38 18.84
CA ASP A 45 -15.82 -6.47 18.23
C ASP A 45 -15.03 -7.36 17.27
N MET A 46 -14.25 -8.26 17.89
CA MET A 46 -13.98 -9.56 17.29
C MET A 46 -15.34 -10.19 16.98
N TRP A 47 -15.77 -10.09 15.72
CA TRP A 47 -17.03 -10.68 15.25
C TRP A 47 -17.06 -12.14 15.67
N SER A 48 -17.94 -12.42 16.63
CA SER A 48 -18.23 -13.77 17.08
C SER A 48 -19.45 -14.22 16.28
N PRO A 49 -19.32 -15.19 15.37
CA PRO A 49 -20.50 -15.77 14.76
C PRO A 49 -21.28 -16.48 15.86
N GLY A 50 -22.48 -15.97 16.16
CA GLY A 50 -23.53 -16.75 16.79
C GLY A 50 -24.12 -17.75 15.81
#